data_AF-A0A9B0BLU7-F1
#
_entry.id   AF-A0A9B0BLU7-F1
#
_cell.length_a   1.000
_cell.length_b   1.000
_cell.length_c   1.000
_cell.angle_alpha   90.00
_cell.angle_beta   90.00
_cell.angle_gamma   90.00
#
_symmetry.space_group_name_H-M   'P 1'
#
loop_
_entity.id
_entity.type
_entity.pdbx_description
1 polymer ?
#
loop_
_entity_poly.entity_id
_entity_poly.type
_entity_poly.pdbx_seq_one_letter_code
_entity_poly.pdbx_strand_id
1 'polypeptide(L)'
;MVVIGKKKYQAGEGAQFMSRKAALKKLQLTLIDFRRLCILKGIYPREPRNRKRAQKGQPGIKTLYHKKDIQFLMHEPIIWKLRELKVFNKKVGRARALKEFSDMKRYLSNHPTLKLDHIVKERYPTFIDALRDLDDCLTLCFLFSTFPSLKHIPRDQSLLCRRLTIEFLHAVIAAKALRKVFVSIKGYYYQAEIKGQIITWIVPHHFSFEPQAKNDVDFKMMSIFVEFYITMLGFVNFRLYHTLNLYYPPKLTTSDNSEKILVDEEAYVSERIAALSVPLVNLDPTLQNTEDEELEMDKFANEDDATKLEEAIIEAEKIKKLKTIFKGLKVFLNREIPREPLVFILRCFGAEVSWDKLLFVGATFDENDETITHHIVDRPSMEKQYISRYYVQPQWIFDSVNARELLPVEKYLMGCVLPPHLSPFSDSRHDQTYIPPEERALMDPEFKLNDDEDESEEETENEEEREEDETEERDSEEDLKEEIEASKISDGISEKELQRNRLKKKMKVKTGEVTKEDPWEKKRQERQEYRLRERMIKKKHRKLYRSMMDGRKERAKEIWLLRKKRRLHDTAEKQKRKEERKQKKAKIAE
;
A
#
# COMPACT_ATOMS: atom_id res chain seq x y z
N MET A 1 13.48 -14.84 -61.49
CA MET A 1 12.53 -14.38 -60.46
C MET A 1 13.10 -13.13 -59.81
N VAL A 2 12.49 -11.96 -60.01
CA VAL A 2 12.86 -10.74 -59.27
C VAL A 2 12.40 -10.93 -57.83
N VAL A 3 13.33 -11.07 -56.89
CA VAL A 3 13.01 -11.08 -55.46
C VAL A 3 12.49 -9.68 -55.12
N ILE A 4 11.17 -9.51 -55.05
CA ILE A 4 10.55 -8.27 -54.59
C ILE A 4 10.92 -8.13 -53.11
N GLY A 5 12.00 -7.39 -52.83
CA GLY A 5 12.42 -7.08 -51.48
C GLY A 5 11.28 -6.40 -50.71
N LYS A 6 11.06 -6.80 -49.45
CA LYS A 6 10.06 -6.17 -48.58
C LYS A 6 10.36 -4.67 -48.47
N LYS A 7 9.36 -3.82 -48.66
CA LYS A 7 9.55 -2.36 -48.57
C LYS A 7 9.99 -1.98 -47.16
N LYS A 8 10.83 -0.93 -47.06
CA LYS A 8 11.32 -0.43 -45.77
C LYS A 8 10.14 -0.20 -44.80
N TYR A 9 10.32 -0.64 -43.55
CA TYR A 9 9.32 -0.54 -42.46
C TYR A 9 8.01 -1.35 -42.65
N GLN A 10 7.92 -2.25 -43.64
CA GLN A 10 6.82 -3.24 -43.70
C GLN A 10 6.99 -4.42 -42.75
N ALA A 11 8.19 -4.63 -42.19
CA ALA A 11 8.49 -5.70 -41.25
C ALA A 11 9.27 -5.20 -40.03
N GLY A 12 9.09 -5.90 -38.91
CA GLY A 12 9.67 -5.54 -37.61
C GLY A 12 8.95 -4.37 -36.94
N GLU A 13 9.68 -3.63 -36.11
CA GLU A 13 9.11 -2.58 -35.26
C GLU A 13 8.38 -1.48 -36.05
N GLY A 14 8.84 -1.15 -37.26
CA GLY A 14 8.18 -0.16 -38.13
C GLY A 14 6.76 -0.53 -38.57
N ALA A 15 6.40 -1.81 -38.51
CA ALA A 15 5.06 -2.32 -38.83
C ALA A 15 4.21 -2.60 -37.58
N GLN A 16 4.87 -2.90 -36.45
CA GLN A 16 4.22 -3.27 -35.19
C GLN A 16 3.64 -2.05 -34.45
N PHE A 17 4.25 -0.88 -34.61
CA PHE A 17 3.84 0.34 -33.92
C PHE A 17 3.15 1.33 -34.86
N MET A 18 2.26 2.13 -34.28
CA MET A 18 1.55 3.20 -34.94
C MET A 18 1.55 4.44 -34.05
N SER A 19 1.78 5.62 -34.65
CA SER A 19 1.73 6.88 -33.91
C SER A 19 0.30 7.26 -33.52
N ARG A 20 0.13 8.02 -32.43
CA ARG A 20 -1.19 8.54 -32.00
C ARG A 20 -1.95 9.23 -33.14
N LYS A 21 -1.29 10.08 -33.92
CA LYS A 21 -1.91 10.79 -35.07
C LYS A 21 -2.43 9.82 -36.13
N ALA A 22 -1.67 8.75 -36.41
CA ALA A 22 -2.09 7.71 -37.36
C ALA A 22 -3.26 6.87 -36.81
N ALA A 23 -3.26 6.56 -35.51
CA ALA A 23 -4.36 5.86 -34.84
C ALA A 23 -5.67 6.66 -34.90
N LEU A 24 -5.60 7.97 -34.60
CA LEU A 24 -6.75 8.88 -34.70
C LEU A 24 -7.34 8.92 -36.11
N LYS A 25 -6.48 9.05 -37.13
CA LYS A 25 -6.91 9.06 -38.54
C LYS A 25 -7.56 7.74 -38.95
N LYS A 26 -7.06 6.61 -38.43
CA LYS A 26 -7.58 5.28 -38.75
C LYS A 26 -8.95 5.02 -38.09
N LEU A 27 -9.11 5.38 -36.82
CA LEU A 27 -10.37 5.18 -36.08
C LEU A 27 -11.43 6.26 -36.38
N GLN A 28 -11.03 7.39 -36.99
CA GLN A 28 -11.90 8.53 -37.27
C GLN A 28 -12.55 9.12 -36.00
N LEU A 29 -11.79 9.15 -34.91
CA LEU A 29 -12.22 9.68 -33.61
C LEU A 29 -11.52 10.99 -33.28
N THR A 30 -12.16 11.78 -32.42
CA THR A 30 -11.50 12.96 -31.83
C THR A 30 -10.45 12.53 -30.82
N LEU A 31 -9.54 13.44 -30.42
CA LEU A 31 -8.52 13.12 -29.43
C LEU A 31 -9.11 12.74 -28.06
N ILE A 32 -10.21 13.39 -27.66
CA ILE A 32 -10.88 13.15 -26.38
C ILE A 32 -11.54 11.76 -26.40
N ASP A 33 -12.30 11.46 -27.46
CA ASP A 33 -12.97 10.16 -27.60
C ASP A 33 -11.97 9.01 -27.70
N PHE A 34 -10.86 9.23 -28.41
CA PHE A 34 -9.78 8.25 -28.51
C PHE A 34 -9.12 7.98 -27.16
N ARG A 35 -8.83 9.03 -26.36
CA ARG A 35 -8.31 8.86 -25.01
C ARG A 35 -9.30 8.12 -24.12
N ARG A 36 -10.60 8.46 -24.19
CA ARG A 36 -11.67 7.78 -23.46
C ARG A 36 -11.71 6.28 -23.80
N LEU A 37 -11.72 5.94 -25.09
CA LEU A 37 -11.73 4.57 -25.57
C LEU A 37 -10.47 3.80 -25.10
N CYS A 38 -9.30 4.42 -25.18
CA CYS A 38 -8.05 3.83 -24.69
C CYS A 38 -8.08 3.55 -23.18
N ILE A 39 -8.64 4.46 -22.37
CA ILE A 39 -8.78 4.25 -20.92
C ILE A 39 -9.72 3.08 -20.64
N LEU A 40 -10.92 3.09 -21.23
CA LEU A 40 -11.93 2.06 -20.98
C LEU A 40 -11.41 0.66 -21.33
N LYS A 41 -10.68 0.52 -22.44
CA LYS A 41 -10.09 -0.77 -22.84
C LYS A 41 -8.72 -1.08 -22.24
N GLY A 42 -8.12 -0.17 -21.47
CA GLY A 42 -6.78 -0.39 -20.92
C GLY A 42 -5.66 -0.45 -21.97
N ILE A 43 -5.76 0.33 -23.04
CA ILE A 43 -4.73 0.40 -24.09
C ILE A 43 -3.77 1.54 -23.81
N TYR A 44 -2.53 1.18 -23.47
CA TYR A 44 -1.48 2.11 -23.09
C TYR A 44 -0.49 2.37 -24.24
N PRO A 45 0.11 3.56 -24.29
CA PRO A 45 1.26 3.80 -25.16
C PRO A 45 2.43 2.88 -24.77
N ARG A 46 3.21 2.44 -25.77
CA ARG A 46 4.32 1.50 -25.58
C ARG A 46 5.63 2.07 -26.13
N GLU A 47 6.71 1.91 -25.37
CA GLU A 47 8.06 2.30 -25.78
C GLU A 47 8.70 1.17 -26.61
N PRO A 48 9.03 1.40 -27.90
CA PRO A 48 9.72 0.40 -28.72
C PRO A 48 11.22 0.32 -28.36
N ARG A 49 11.82 -0.85 -28.57
CA ARG A 49 13.27 -1.03 -28.35
C ARG A 49 14.12 -0.18 -29.30
N ASN A 50 13.72 -0.02 -30.56
CA ASN A 50 14.39 0.88 -31.51
C ASN A 50 13.44 1.92 -32.11
N ARG A 51 13.32 3.03 -31.40
CA ARG A 51 12.43 4.15 -31.70
C ARG A 51 12.55 4.70 -33.11
N LYS A 52 13.77 4.85 -33.64
CA LYS A 52 14.00 5.35 -35.01
C LYS A 52 13.35 4.45 -36.06
N ARG A 53 13.38 3.12 -35.85
CA ARG A 53 12.75 2.15 -36.76
C ARG A 53 11.23 2.14 -36.63
N ALA A 54 10.72 2.22 -35.40
CA ALA A 54 9.28 2.30 -35.13
C ALA A 54 8.62 3.58 -35.69
N GLN A 55 9.33 4.71 -35.65
CA GLN A 55 8.86 6.00 -36.16
C GLN A 55 9.15 6.22 -37.65
N LYS A 56 9.60 5.17 -38.37
CA LYS A 56 9.91 5.23 -39.81
C LYS A 56 10.94 6.32 -40.14
N GLY A 57 11.96 6.49 -39.29
CA GLY A 57 13.04 7.45 -39.47
C GLY A 57 12.71 8.88 -39.05
N GLN A 58 11.52 9.17 -38.53
CA GLN A 58 11.19 10.51 -38.05
C GLN A 58 11.95 10.83 -36.76
N PRO A 59 12.52 12.05 -36.62
CA PRO A 59 13.11 12.47 -35.36
C PRO A 59 12.00 12.78 -34.32
N GLY A 60 12.27 12.44 -33.05
CA GLY A 60 11.56 13.00 -31.89
C GLY A 60 10.68 12.08 -31.02
N ILE A 61 10.17 12.74 -29.99
CA ILE A 61 9.29 12.35 -28.87
C ILE A 61 7.92 11.71 -29.13
N LYS A 62 7.65 10.91 -30.18
CA LYS A 62 6.25 10.51 -30.48
C LYS A 62 5.71 9.37 -29.60
N THR A 63 4.46 9.51 -29.16
CA THR A 63 3.67 8.45 -28.51
C THR A 63 3.23 7.40 -29.52
N LEU A 64 3.54 6.14 -29.22
CA LEU A 64 3.32 4.99 -30.08
C LEU A 64 2.40 3.99 -29.40
N TYR A 65 1.53 3.35 -30.17
CA TYR A 65 0.64 2.27 -29.76
C TYR A 65 0.92 1.03 -30.63
N HIS A 66 0.61 -0.16 -30.14
CA HIS A 66 0.65 -1.33 -31.00
C HIS A 66 -0.45 -1.29 -32.04
N LYS A 67 -0.10 -1.68 -33.27
CA LYS A 67 -1.06 -1.73 -34.39
C LYS A 67 -2.16 -2.76 -34.14
N LYS A 68 -1.86 -3.85 -33.41
CA LYS A 68 -2.82 -4.89 -33.01
C LYS A 68 -3.90 -4.32 -32.10
N ASP A 69 -3.52 -3.58 -31.06
CA ASP A 69 -4.45 -2.97 -30.11
C ASP A 69 -5.39 -1.97 -30.80
N ILE A 70 -4.87 -1.15 -31.73
CA ILE A 70 -5.73 -0.22 -32.49
C ILE A 70 -6.63 -0.96 -33.49
N GLN A 71 -6.19 -2.11 -34.01
CA GLN A 71 -7.06 -2.96 -34.83
C GLN A 71 -8.20 -3.54 -33.97
N PHE A 72 -7.91 -3.96 -32.75
CA PHE A 72 -8.91 -4.44 -31.80
C PHE A 72 -9.94 -3.35 -31.48
N LEU A 73 -9.50 -2.12 -31.19
CA LEU A 73 -10.38 -0.97 -30.97
C LEU A 73 -11.34 -0.70 -32.13
N MET A 74 -10.96 -1.00 -33.37
CA MET A 74 -11.78 -0.73 -34.55
C MET A 74 -13.08 -1.53 -34.56
N HIS A 75 -13.09 -2.69 -33.90
CA HIS A 75 -14.26 -3.57 -33.82
C HIS A 75 -15.12 -3.32 -32.57
N GLU A 76 -14.77 -2.31 -31.77
CA GLU A 76 -15.45 -2.05 -30.50
C GLU A 76 -16.82 -1.38 -30.69
N PRO A 77 -17.91 -1.91 -30.09
CA PRO A 77 -19.27 -1.34 -30.24
C PRO A 77 -19.42 0.07 -29.67
N ILE A 78 -18.61 0.45 -28.67
CA ILE A 78 -18.62 1.78 -28.04
C ILE A 78 -18.37 2.89 -29.05
N ILE A 79 -17.59 2.64 -30.10
CA ILE A 79 -17.33 3.62 -31.15
C ILE A 79 -18.65 4.07 -31.80
N TRP A 80 -19.60 3.16 -32.00
CA TRP A 80 -20.91 3.49 -32.55
C TRP A 80 -21.73 4.33 -31.57
N LYS A 81 -21.69 4.01 -30.27
CA LYS A 81 -22.33 4.83 -29.23
C LYS A 81 -21.75 6.23 -29.11
N LEU A 82 -20.44 6.40 -29.24
CA LEU A 82 -19.79 7.72 -29.29
C LEU A 82 -20.24 8.52 -30.52
N ARG A 83 -20.45 7.85 -31.67
CA ARG A 83 -21.00 8.48 -32.88
C ARG A 83 -22.47 8.87 -32.69
N GLU A 84 -23.28 8.02 -32.07
CA GLU A 84 -24.67 8.33 -31.70
C GLU A 84 -24.75 9.56 -30.78
N LEU A 85 -23.90 9.62 -29.74
CA LEU A 85 -23.77 10.76 -28.84
C LEU A 85 -23.40 12.06 -29.59
N LYS A 86 -22.50 11.97 -30.58
CA LYS A 86 -22.13 13.12 -31.41
C LYS A 86 -23.30 13.61 -32.28
N VAL A 87 -24.07 12.69 -32.87
CA VAL A 87 -25.27 13.02 -33.64
C VAL A 87 -26.33 13.63 -32.72
N PHE A 88 -26.51 13.06 -31.53
CA PHE A 88 -27.39 13.57 -30.49
C PHE A 88 -27.06 15.01 -30.11
N ASN A 89 -25.80 15.29 -29.77
CA ASN A 89 -25.34 16.65 -29.43
C ASN A 89 -25.56 17.64 -30.57
N LYS A 90 -25.42 17.20 -31.83
CA LYS A 90 -25.73 18.04 -33.00
C LYS A 90 -27.23 18.33 -33.13
N LYS A 91 -28.10 17.34 -32.88
CA LYS A 91 -29.57 17.53 -32.89
C LYS A 91 -30.01 18.48 -31.77
N VAL A 92 -29.51 18.28 -30.55
CA VAL A 92 -29.79 19.16 -29.40
C VAL A 92 -29.26 20.57 -29.67
N GLY A 93 -28.05 20.71 -30.20
CA GLY A 93 -27.47 22.00 -30.57
C GLY A 93 -28.31 22.74 -31.63
N ARG A 94 -28.82 22.02 -32.64
CA ARG A 94 -29.72 22.58 -33.66
C ARG A 94 -31.06 23.03 -33.08
N ALA A 95 -31.73 22.17 -32.31
CA ALA A 95 -33.00 22.52 -31.67
C ALA A 95 -32.84 23.71 -30.71
N ARG A 96 -31.72 23.77 -29.97
CA ARG A 96 -31.38 24.93 -29.12
C ARG A 96 -31.20 26.21 -29.92
N ALA A 97 -30.49 26.16 -31.06
CA ALA A 97 -30.28 27.32 -31.92
C ALA A 97 -31.59 27.82 -32.55
N LEU A 98 -32.50 26.90 -32.90
CA LEU A 98 -33.84 27.21 -33.43
C LEU A 98 -34.87 27.55 -32.35
N LYS A 99 -34.50 27.47 -31.06
CA LYS A 99 -35.39 27.67 -29.89
C LYS A 99 -36.60 26.72 -29.87
N GLU A 100 -36.46 25.54 -30.44
CA GLU A 100 -37.49 24.48 -30.43
C GLU A 100 -37.40 23.67 -29.12
N PHE A 101 -38.03 24.18 -28.06
CA PHE A 101 -37.91 23.59 -26.72
C PHE A 101 -38.60 22.21 -26.57
N SER A 102 -39.68 21.96 -27.31
CA SER A 102 -40.40 20.67 -27.28
C SER A 102 -39.52 19.54 -27.81
N ASP A 103 -38.91 19.75 -28.99
CA ASP A 103 -37.98 18.79 -29.57
C ASP A 103 -36.72 18.61 -28.74
N MET A 104 -36.20 19.69 -28.15
CA MET A 104 -35.09 19.59 -27.20
C MET A 104 -35.42 18.66 -26.04
N LYS A 105 -36.61 18.81 -25.42
CA LYS A 105 -37.04 17.96 -24.30
C LYS A 105 -37.16 16.49 -24.72
N ARG A 106 -37.74 16.23 -25.90
CA ARG A 106 -37.83 14.89 -26.50
C ARG A 106 -36.46 14.26 -26.78
N TYR A 107 -35.50 15.06 -27.22
CA TYR A 107 -34.14 14.55 -27.37
C TYR A 107 -33.51 14.26 -26.01
N LEU A 108 -33.56 15.20 -25.05
CA LEU A 108 -32.99 15.01 -23.72
C LEU A 108 -33.54 13.79 -22.99
N SER A 109 -34.82 13.46 -23.15
CA SER A 109 -35.40 12.22 -22.58
C SER A 109 -34.82 10.94 -23.22
N ASN A 110 -34.44 11.01 -24.49
CA ASN A 110 -33.83 9.91 -25.25
C ASN A 110 -32.29 9.99 -25.27
N HIS A 111 -31.69 10.48 -24.18
CA HIS A 111 -30.24 10.62 -24.09
C HIS A 111 -29.55 9.23 -24.16
N PRO A 112 -28.66 8.98 -25.15
CA PRO A 112 -27.98 7.70 -25.26
C PRO A 112 -26.95 7.54 -24.13
N THR A 113 -27.11 6.51 -23.30
CA THR A 113 -26.17 6.17 -22.24
C THR A 113 -25.13 5.16 -22.71
N LEU A 114 -23.89 5.32 -22.24
CA LEU A 114 -22.81 4.40 -22.52
C LEU A 114 -22.82 3.28 -21.48
N LYS A 115 -23.15 2.04 -21.88
CA LYS A 115 -23.04 0.87 -21.01
C LYS A 115 -21.64 0.29 -21.08
N LEU A 116 -20.96 0.17 -19.93
CA LEU A 116 -19.59 -0.34 -19.84
C LEU A 116 -19.52 -1.83 -19.46
N ASP A 117 -20.66 -2.48 -19.24
CA ASP A 117 -20.77 -3.83 -18.69
C ASP A 117 -19.96 -4.89 -19.45
N HIS A 118 -20.03 -4.84 -20.78
CA HIS A 118 -19.29 -5.75 -21.66
C HIS A 118 -17.77 -5.56 -21.56
N ILE A 119 -17.31 -4.31 -21.38
CA ILE A 119 -15.89 -4.00 -21.23
C ILE A 119 -15.34 -4.59 -19.94
N VAL A 120 -16.07 -4.41 -18.84
CA VAL A 120 -15.64 -4.92 -17.53
C VAL A 120 -15.51 -6.44 -17.60
N LYS A 121 -16.49 -7.13 -18.20
CA LYS A 121 -16.46 -8.60 -18.39
C LYS A 121 -15.35 -9.08 -19.32
N GLU A 122 -15.06 -8.34 -20.39
CA GLU A 122 -13.95 -8.67 -21.29
C GLU A 122 -12.58 -8.46 -20.64
N ARG A 123 -12.43 -7.39 -19.84
CA ARG A 123 -11.17 -7.05 -19.16
C ARG A 123 -10.91 -7.95 -17.95
N TYR A 124 -11.97 -8.31 -17.22
CA TYR A 124 -11.92 -9.18 -16.05
C TYR A 124 -12.83 -10.40 -16.26
N PRO A 125 -12.34 -11.44 -16.95
CA PRO A 125 -13.12 -12.65 -17.19
C PRO A 125 -13.45 -13.41 -15.90
N THR A 126 -12.55 -13.35 -14.91
CA THR A 126 -12.75 -13.97 -13.60
C THR A 126 -12.92 -12.93 -12.50
N PHE A 127 -13.60 -13.33 -11.43
CA PHE A 127 -13.79 -12.48 -10.25
C PHE A 127 -12.46 -12.15 -9.57
N ILE A 128 -11.51 -13.09 -9.55
CA ILE A 128 -10.19 -12.90 -8.93
C ILE A 128 -9.39 -11.85 -9.70
N ASP A 129 -9.47 -11.85 -11.04
CA ASP A 129 -8.80 -10.83 -11.85
C ASP A 129 -9.34 -9.42 -11.54
N ALA A 130 -10.65 -9.30 -11.27
CA ALA A 130 -11.22 -8.03 -10.82
C ALA A 130 -10.73 -7.63 -9.41
N LEU A 131 -10.58 -8.59 -8.48
CA LEU A 131 -10.05 -8.30 -7.14
C LEU A 131 -8.60 -7.83 -7.17
N ARG A 132 -7.77 -8.34 -8.08
CA ARG A 132 -6.35 -7.92 -8.21
C ARG A 132 -6.18 -6.45 -8.60
N ASP A 133 -7.10 -5.92 -9.41
CA ASP A 133 -7.09 -4.52 -9.85
C ASP A 133 -7.95 -3.62 -8.93
N LEU A 134 -8.49 -4.15 -7.82
CA LEU A 134 -9.43 -3.43 -6.97
C LEU A 134 -8.77 -2.30 -6.15
N ASP A 135 -7.47 -2.38 -5.87
CA ASP A 135 -6.71 -1.38 -5.10
C ASP A 135 -6.80 0.02 -5.72
N ASP A 136 -6.47 0.14 -7.01
CA ASP A 136 -6.54 1.40 -7.77
C ASP A 136 -7.99 1.89 -7.91
N CYS A 137 -8.93 0.96 -8.06
CA CYS A 137 -10.35 1.25 -8.16
C CYS A 137 -10.89 1.89 -6.88
N LEU A 138 -10.59 1.30 -5.72
CA LEU A 138 -11.04 1.78 -4.42
C LEU A 138 -10.41 3.12 -4.07
N THR A 139 -9.09 3.26 -4.20
CA THR A 139 -8.39 4.52 -3.91
C THR A 139 -8.98 5.69 -4.69
N LEU A 140 -9.27 5.49 -5.98
CA LEU A 140 -9.87 6.55 -6.80
C LEU A 140 -11.32 6.83 -6.43
N CYS A 141 -12.11 5.80 -6.13
CA CYS A 141 -13.51 5.99 -5.70
C CYS A 141 -13.61 6.71 -4.35
N PHE A 142 -12.74 6.38 -3.38
CA PHE A 142 -12.65 7.09 -2.10
C PHE A 142 -12.15 8.53 -2.25
N LEU A 143 -11.28 8.80 -3.22
CA LEU A 143 -10.88 10.17 -3.53
C LEU A 143 -12.04 10.97 -4.14
N PHE A 144 -12.81 10.37 -5.05
CA PHE A 144 -13.93 11.05 -5.71
C PHE A 144 -15.17 11.20 -4.81
N SER A 145 -15.28 10.42 -3.74
CA SER A 145 -16.37 10.59 -2.76
C SER A 145 -16.18 11.83 -1.88
N THR A 146 -14.93 12.30 -1.68
CA THR A 146 -14.64 13.51 -0.91
C THR A 146 -14.75 14.80 -1.75
N PHE A 147 -14.71 14.69 -3.08
CA PHE A 147 -14.78 15.86 -3.94
C PHE A 147 -16.14 16.56 -3.89
N PRO A 148 -16.15 17.91 -3.79
CA PRO A 148 -17.38 18.67 -3.98
C PRO A 148 -17.85 18.61 -5.44
N SER A 149 -19.04 19.14 -5.71
CA SER A 149 -19.58 19.24 -7.07
C SER A 149 -18.72 20.20 -7.91
N LEU A 150 -17.80 19.64 -8.70
CA LEU A 150 -16.90 20.40 -9.59
C LEU A 150 -17.46 20.47 -11.02
N LYS A 151 -17.07 21.49 -11.79
CA LYS A 151 -17.55 21.69 -13.19
C LYS A 151 -17.26 20.52 -14.12
N HIS A 152 -16.16 19.79 -13.89
CA HIS A 152 -15.70 18.68 -14.74
C HIS A 152 -16.02 17.29 -14.17
N ILE A 153 -16.60 17.23 -12.97
CA ILE A 153 -16.98 15.97 -12.31
C ILE A 153 -18.51 16.00 -12.15
N PRO A 154 -19.25 15.14 -12.84
CA PRO A 154 -20.70 15.09 -12.67
C PRO A 154 -21.04 14.68 -11.23
N ARG A 155 -22.03 15.36 -10.64
CA ARG A 155 -22.49 15.11 -9.27
C ARG A 155 -22.93 13.65 -9.08
N ASP A 156 -23.53 13.06 -10.11
CA ASP A 156 -23.99 11.67 -10.05
C ASP A 156 -22.83 10.69 -9.85
N GLN A 157 -21.64 10.96 -10.41
CA GLN A 157 -20.47 10.11 -10.20
C GLN A 157 -19.97 10.16 -8.75
N SER A 158 -19.88 11.35 -8.14
CA SER A 158 -19.40 11.47 -6.76
C SER A 158 -20.37 10.81 -5.77
N LEU A 159 -21.68 10.95 -5.99
CA LEU A 159 -22.71 10.28 -5.18
C LEU A 159 -22.67 8.76 -5.33
N LEU A 160 -22.53 8.26 -6.57
CA LEU A 160 -22.38 6.82 -6.81
C LEU A 160 -21.09 6.27 -6.20
N CYS A 161 -19.96 6.99 -6.30
CA CYS A 161 -18.73 6.60 -5.62
C CYS A 161 -18.95 6.48 -4.11
N ARG A 162 -19.53 7.51 -3.47
CA ARG A 162 -19.81 7.49 -2.03
C ARG A 162 -20.66 6.29 -1.63
N ARG A 163 -21.75 6.03 -2.37
CA ARG A 163 -22.61 4.86 -2.14
C ARG A 163 -21.83 3.55 -2.28
N LEU A 164 -21.18 3.32 -3.41
CA LEU A 164 -20.47 2.05 -3.69
C LEU A 164 -19.31 1.80 -2.73
N THR A 165 -18.60 2.84 -2.29
CA THR A 165 -17.52 2.70 -1.29
C THR A 165 -18.08 2.27 0.06
N ILE A 166 -19.22 2.84 0.48
CA ILE A 166 -19.86 2.46 1.74
C ILE A 166 -20.40 1.03 1.66
N GLU A 167 -21.03 0.65 0.53
CA GLU A 167 -21.46 -0.73 0.28
C GLU A 167 -20.28 -1.71 0.35
N PHE A 168 -19.10 -1.33 -0.15
CA PHE A 168 -17.90 -2.14 -0.04
C PHE A 168 -17.39 -2.26 1.41
N LEU A 169 -17.34 -1.16 2.17
CA LEU A 169 -16.95 -1.19 3.59
C LEU A 169 -17.88 -2.11 4.40
N HIS A 170 -19.18 -2.06 4.13
CA HIS A 170 -20.17 -2.96 4.71
C HIS A 170 -19.91 -4.43 4.40
N ALA A 171 -19.58 -4.76 3.15
CA ALA A 171 -19.24 -6.12 2.76
C ALA A 171 -17.97 -6.60 3.50
N VAL A 172 -16.99 -5.73 3.71
CA VAL A 172 -15.76 -6.04 4.47
C VAL A 172 -16.05 -6.24 5.97
N ILE A 173 -16.95 -5.43 6.56
CA ILE A 173 -17.42 -5.61 7.94
C ILE A 173 -18.10 -6.97 8.09
N ALA A 174 -19.05 -7.28 7.20
CA ALA A 174 -19.78 -8.56 7.25
C ALA A 174 -18.85 -9.77 7.07
N ALA A 175 -17.88 -9.67 6.16
CA ALA A 175 -16.89 -10.72 5.93
C ALA A 175 -15.80 -10.83 7.01
N LYS A 176 -15.69 -9.83 7.92
CA LYS A 176 -14.58 -9.68 8.88
C LYS A 176 -13.21 -9.91 8.22
N ALA A 177 -13.02 -9.25 7.08
CA ALA A 177 -11.89 -9.50 6.17
C ALA A 177 -10.69 -8.57 6.38
N LEU A 178 -10.80 -7.57 7.26
CA LEU A 178 -9.73 -6.62 7.55
C LEU A 178 -8.54 -7.32 8.23
N ARG A 179 -7.31 -6.93 7.89
CA ARG A 179 -6.07 -7.55 8.38
C ARG A 179 -5.06 -6.57 8.96
N LYS A 180 -4.78 -5.48 8.24
CA LYS A 180 -3.84 -4.44 8.68
C LYS A 180 -4.47 -3.06 8.52
N VAL A 181 -4.12 -2.15 9.41
CA VAL A 181 -4.60 -0.78 9.39
C VAL A 181 -3.45 0.17 9.70
N PHE A 182 -3.34 1.29 9.01
CA PHE A 182 -2.30 2.27 9.32
C PHE A 182 -2.79 3.69 9.07
N VAL A 183 -2.44 4.59 9.99
CA VAL A 183 -2.76 6.01 9.86
C VAL A 183 -1.52 6.75 9.38
N SER A 184 -1.66 7.50 8.29
CA SER A 184 -0.62 8.36 7.75
C SER A 184 -1.12 9.80 7.61
N ILE A 185 -0.21 10.72 7.31
CA ILE A 185 -0.51 12.11 6.95
C ILE A 185 -1.42 12.17 5.71
N LYS A 186 -1.29 11.22 4.79
CA LYS A 186 -2.10 11.16 3.56
C LYS A 186 -3.54 10.69 3.79
N GLY A 187 -3.77 9.87 4.82
CA GLY A 187 -5.03 9.18 5.03
C GLY A 187 -4.86 7.85 5.77
N TYR A 188 -5.92 7.05 5.76
CA TYR A 188 -6.00 5.74 6.36
C TYR A 188 -5.70 4.66 5.32
N TYR A 189 -4.76 3.78 5.63
CA TYR A 189 -4.43 2.61 4.83
C TYR A 189 -5.14 1.40 5.42
N TYR A 190 -5.88 0.69 4.59
CA TYR A 190 -6.55 -0.55 4.96
C TYR A 190 -6.04 -1.68 4.09
N GLN A 191 -5.85 -2.83 4.71
CA GLN A 191 -5.59 -4.07 4.01
C GLN A 191 -6.63 -5.11 4.40
N ALA A 192 -7.36 -5.61 3.42
CA ALA A 192 -8.31 -6.70 3.60
C ALA A 192 -7.96 -7.89 2.70
N GLU A 193 -8.32 -9.07 3.17
CA GLU A 193 -8.09 -10.33 2.47
C GLU A 193 -9.43 -10.90 2.02
N ILE A 194 -9.69 -10.88 0.71
CA ILE A 194 -10.93 -11.35 0.11
C ILE A 194 -10.62 -12.50 -0.83
N LYS A 195 -11.13 -13.71 -0.54
CA LYS A 195 -10.90 -14.94 -1.32
C LYS A 195 -9.41 -15.22 -1.62
N GLY A 196 -8.54 -15.00 -0.63
CA GLY A 196 -7.09 -15.20 -0.74
C GLY A 196 -6.35 -14.12 -1.52
N GLN A 197 -7.03 -13.08 -2.01
CA GLN A 197 -6.40 -11.90 -2.59
C GLN A 197 -6.30 -10.80 -1.53
N ILE A 198 -5.09 -10.29 -1.34
CA ILE A 198 -4.82 -9.15 -0.46
C ILE A 198 -5.09 -7.87 -1.25
N ILE A 199 -5.90 -7.00 -0.69
CA ILE A 199 -6.37 -5.75 -1.29
C ILE A 199 -5.98 -4.62 -0.35
N THR A 200 -5.20 -3.66 -0.84
CA THR A 200 -4.69 -2.54 -0.05
C THR A 200 -5.14 -1.23 -0.66
N TRP A 201 -5.91 -0.43 0.08
CA TRP A 201 -6.41 0.85 -0.39
C TRP A 201 -6.23 1.96 0.65
N ILE A 202 -6.35 3.19 0.17
CA ILE A 202 -6.17 4.41 0.96
C ILE A 202 -7.48 5.18 0.96
N VAL A 203 -7.91 5.58 2.15
CA VAL A 203 -9.02 6.52 2.35
C VAL A 203 -8.42 7.86 2.76
N PRO A 204 -8.58 8.93 1.97
CA PRO A 204 -8.05 10.24 2.33
C PRO A 204 -8.72 10.77 3.59
N HIS A 205 -8.01 11.62 4.33
CA HIS A 205 -8.62 12.38 5.43
C HIS A 205 -9.72 13.29 4.91
N HIS A 206 -10.79 13.44 5.70
CA HIS A 206 -11.95 14.28 5.37
C HIS A 206 -11.64 15.77 5.59
N PHE A 207 -10.67 16.29 4.85
CA PHE A 207 -10.38 17.72 4.83
C PHE A 207 -11.19 18.42 3.73
N SER A 208 -11.46 19.70 3.95
CA SER A 208 -12.08 20.55 2.92
C SER A 208 -11.20 20.58 1.68
N PHE A 209 -11.80 20.26 0.53
CA PHE A 209 -11.10 20.29 -0.75
C PHE A 209 -10.62 21.71 -1.07
N GLU A 210 -9.31 21.91 -1.07
CA GLU A 210 -8.70 23.12 -1.60
C GLU A 210 -8.61 23.00 -3.14
N PRO A 211 -9.25 23.90 -3.90
CA PRO A 211 -9.22 23.84 -5.35
C PRO A 211 -7.81 24.13 -5.85
N GLN A 212 -7.11 23.07 -6.25
CA GLN A 212 -5.78 23.18 -6.87
C GLN A 212 -5.83 24.10 -8.10
N ALA A 213 -4.79 24.92 -8.27
CA ALA A 213 -4.62 25.73 -9.46
C ALA A 213 -4.67 24.84 -10.71
N LYS A 214 -5.56 25.21 -11.64
CA LYS A 214 -6.15 24.42 -12.73
C LYS A 214 -5.24 23.67 -13.73
N ASN A 215 -3.92 23.60 -13.53
CA ASN A 215 -2.97 23.15 -14.55
C ASN A 215 -2.25 21.81 -14.25
N ASP A 216 -2.29 21.29 -13.03
CA ASP A 216 -1.50 20.10 -12.70
C ASP A 216 -2.24 18.78 -12.97
N VAL A 217 -3.58 18.77 -12.88
CA VAL A 217 -4.39 17.53 -12.95
C VAL A 217 -5.53 17.64 -13.97
N ASP A 218 -5.61 16.66 -14.88
CA ASP A 218 -6.70 16.55 -15.87
C ASP A 218 -7.89 15.75 -15.31
N PHE A 219 -8.80 16.44 -14.61
CA PHE A 219 -10.01 15.85 -14.03
C PHE A 219 -10.94 15.17 -15.05
N LYS A 220 -10.90 15.55 -16.33
CA LYS A 220 -11.73 14.91 -17.37
C LYS A 220 -11.25 13.49 -17.63
N MET A 221 -9.93 13.28 -17.64
CA MET A 221 -9.35 11.96 -17.78
C MET A 221 -9.67 11.11 -16.55
N MET A 222 -9.54 11.67 -15.35
CA MET A 222 -9.86 10.96 -14.11
C MET A 222 -11.35 10.56 -14.02
N SER A 223 -12.27 11.44 -14.45
CA SER A 223 -13.71 11.13 -14.50
C SER A 223 -14.03 9.92 -15.40
N ILE A 224 -13.26 9.70 -16.48
CA ILE A 224 -13.42 8.52 -17.34
C ILE A 224 -12.95 7.24 -16.62
N PHE A 225 -11.84 7.32 -15.86
CA PHE A 225 -11.40 6.19 -15.04
C PHE A 225 -12.43 5.84 -13.97
N VAL A 226 -12.97 6.85 -13.29
CA VAL A 226 -14.01 6.68 -12.28
C VAL A 226 -15.28 6.09 -12.88
N GLU A 227 -15.71 6.52 -14.07
CA GLU A 227 -16.86 5.93 -14.77
C GLU A 227 -16.68 4.41 -14.96
N PHE A 228 -15.49 3.97 -15.37
CA PHE A 228 -15.16 2.55 -15.48
C PHE A 228 -15.15 1.85 -14.11
N TYR A 229 -14.48 2.44 -13.12
CA TYR A 229 -14.34 1.86 -11.78
C TYR A 229 -15.66 1.77 -11.03
N ILE A 230 -16.59 2.72 -11.19
CA ILE A 230 -17.96 2.64 -10.66
C ILE A 230 -18.65 1.36 -11.17
N THR A 231 -18.57 1.10 -12.48
CA THR A 231 -19.21 -0.10 -13.05
C THR A 231 -18.52 -1.39 -12.58
N MET A 232 -17.20 -1.39 -12.48
CA MET A 232 -16.42 -2.51 -11.95
C MET A 232 -16.76 -2.80 -10.49
N LEU A 233 -16.72 -1.78 -9.63
CA LEU A 233 -17.02 -1.89 -8.20
C LEU A 233 -18.47 -2.34 -7.97
N GLY A 234 -19.41 -1.88 -8.79
CA GLY A 234 -20.81 -2.36 -8.75
C GLY A 234 -20.93 -3.87 -9.02
N PHE A 235 -20.22 -4.41 -10.02
CA PHE A 235 -20.19 -5.86 -10.26
C PHE A 235 -19.48 -6.63 -9.14
N VAL A 236 -18.41 -6.06 -8.58
CA VAL A 236 -17.66 -6.67 -7.47
C VAL A 236 -18.53 -6.73 -6.23
N ASN A 237 -19.16 -5.62 -5.82
CA ASN A 237 -20.09 -5.57 -4.69
C ASN A 237 -21.24 -6.55 -4.90
N PHE A 238 -21.91 -6.54 -6.06
CA PHE A 238 -22.97 -7.51 -6.36
C PHE A 238 -22.51 -8.96 -6.11
N ARG A 239 -21.34 -9.35 -6.60
CA ARG A 239 -20.81 -10.71 -6.41
C ARG A 239 -20.38 -10.98 -4.96
N LEU A 240 -19.84 -9.99 -4.24
CA LEU A 240 -19.46 -10.12 -2.83
C LEU A 240 -20.68 -10.33 -1.95
N TYR A 241 -21.70 -9.49 -2.07
CA TYR A 241 -22.94 -9.60 -1.31
C TYR A 241 -23.62 -10.96 -1.53
N HIS A 242 -23.71 -11.42 -2.77
CA HIS A 242 -24.23 -12.76 -3.07
C HIS A 242 -23.33 -13.91 -2.57
N THR A 243 -22.03 -13.68 -2.42
CA THR A 243 -21.15 -14.70 -1.80
C THR A 243 -21.37 -14.76 -0.28
N LEU A 244 -21.67 -13.62 0.34
CA LEU A 244 -21.91 -13.48 1.79
C LEU A 244 -23.38 -13.70 2.19
N ASN A 245 -24.23 -14.17 1.27
CA ASN A 245 -25.68 -14.36 1.48
C ASN A 245 -26.43 -13.09 1.96
N LEU A 246 -25.98 -11.93 1.49
CA LEU A 246 -26.59 -10.62 1.76
C LEU A 246 -27.44 -10.14 0.58
N TYR A 247 -28.47 -9.33 0.86
CA TYR A 247 -29.28 -8.71 -0.19
C TYR A 247 -28.51 -7.55 -0.86
N TYR A 248 -28.59 -7.44 -2.20
CA TYR A 248 -28.01 -6.34 -2.98
C TYR A 248 -29.08 -5.64 -3.84
N PRO A 249 -29.19 -4.30 -3.80
CA PRO A 249 -28.47 -3.34 -2.94
C PRO A 249 -28.74 -3.54 -1.43
N PRO A 250 -27.81 -3.18 -0.53
CA PRO A 250 -27.93 -3.47 0.89
C PRO A 250 -29.20 -2.89 1.52
N LYS A 251 -29.83 -3.69 2.37
CA LYS A 251 -30.94 -3.28 3.24
C LYS A 251 -30.49 -3.40 4.70
N LEU A 252 -30.82 -2.40 5.52
CA LEU A 252 -30.53 -2.40 6.95
C LEU A 252 -31.63 -3.13 7.73
N THR A 253 -31.25 -3.77 8.83
CA THR A 253 -32.22 -4.27 9.81
C THR A 253 -32.90 -3.05 10.46
N THR A 254 -34.18 -2.85 10.19
CA THR A 254 -34.94 -1.73 10.73
C THR A 254 -35.50 -2.12 12.09
N SER A 255 -35.04 -1.47 13.16
CA SER A 255 -35.62 -1.63 14.51
C SER A 255 -36.49 -0.46 14.97
N ASP A 256 -36.38 0.74 14.39
CA ASP A 256 -37.15 1.90 14.85
C ASP A 256 -37.82 2.69 13.72
N ASN A 257 -39.16 2.74 13.79
CA ASN A 257 -40.05 3.50 12.91
C ASN A 257 -40.25 4.96 13.34
N SER A 258 -39.62 5.42 14.43
CA SER A 258 -39.99 6.66 15.12
C SER A 258 -39.35 7.94 14.56
N GLU A 259 -38.28 7.85 13.74
CA GLU A 259 -37.55 9.03 13.22
C GLU A 259 -37.98 9.42 11.78
N LYS A 260 -39.09 8.87 11.30
CA LYS A 260 -39.51 8.87 9.89
C LYS A 260 -40.12 10.17 9.33
N ILE A 261 -40.30 11.21 10.13
CA ILE A 261 -41.32 12.23 9.79
C ILE A 261 -40.75 13.45 9.02
N LEU A 262 -39.43 13.68 9.00
CA LEU A 262 -38.87 14.96 8.51
C LEU A 262 -37.72 14.86 7.47
N VAL A 263 -37.20 13.68 7.17
CA VAL A 263 -36.09 13.49 6.21
C VAL A 263 -36.51 12.49 5.15
N ASP A 264 -36.14 12.75 3.89
CA ASP A 264 -36.36 11.85 2.74
C ASP A 264 -35.91 10.42 3.11
N GLU A 265 -36.79 9.42 3.03
CA GLU A 265 -36.54 8.07 3.56
C GLU A 265 -35.28 7.45 2.95
N GLU A 266 -35.03 7.73 1.66
CA GLU A 266 -33.86 7.25 0.94
C GLU A 266 -32.55 7.93 1.42
N ALA A 267 -32.62 9.22 1.78
CA ALA A 267 -31.48 9.93 2.35
C ALA A 267 -31.16 9.43 3.76
N TYR A 268 -32.20 9.22 4.60
CA TYR A 268 -32.02 8.68 5.95
C TYR A 268 -31.45 7.25 5.93
N VAL A 269 -31.96 6.38 5.06
CA VAL A 269 -31.42 5.02 4.87
C VAL A 269 -29.98 5.08 4.33
N SER A 270 -29.68 5.98 3.39
CA SER A 270 -28.32 6.17 2.90
C SER A 270 -27.37 6.68 3.98
N GLU A 271 -27.83 7.55 4.88
CA GLU A 271 -27.02 8.05 5.99
C GLU A 271 -26.81 7.00 7.08
N ARG A 272 -27.81 6.15 7.36
CA ARG A 272 -27.61 4.99 8.25
C ARG A 272 -26.70 3.93 7.64
N ILE A 273 -26.78 3.72 6.32
CA ILE A 273 -25.82 2.86 5.61
C ILE A 273 -24.43 3.51 5.71
N ALA A 274 -24.32 4.84 5.60
CA ALA A 274 -23.05 5.54 5.83
C ALA A 274 -22.54 5.45 7.28
N ALA A 275 -23.45 5.30 8.25
CA ALA A 275 -23.10 5.22 9.67
C ALA A 275 -22.38 3.92 10.04
N LEU A 276 -22.46 2.85 9.24
CA LEU A 276 -21.79 1.55 9.44
C LEU A 276 -22.07 0.84 10.79
N SER A 277 -22.90 1.42 11.66
CA SER A 277 -23.17 0.94 13.01
C SER A 277 -24.17 -0.22 13.04
N VAL A 278 -25.15 -0.21 12.12
CA VAL A 278 -26.25 -1.18 12.09
C VAL A 278 -25.87 -2.40 11.23
N PRO A 279 -26.17 -3.63 11.67
CA PRO A 279 -25.97 -4.83 10.85
C PRO A 279 -26.91 -4.87 9.63
N LEU A 280 -26.50 -5.63 8.60
CA LEU A 280 -27.27 -5.79 7.36
C LEU A 280 -28.31 -6.92 7.47
N VAL A 281 -29.32 -6.87 6.60
CA VAL A 281 -30.29 -7.96 6.44
C VAL A 281 -29.68 -9.11 5.63
N ASN A 282 -29.68 -10.30 6.21
CA ASN A 282 -29.29 -11.53 5.53
C ASN A 282 -30.47 -12.13 4.76
N LEU A 283 -30.16 -12.88 3.71
CA LEU A 283 -31.16 -13.66 2.97
C LEU A 283 -31.67 -14.84 3.82
N ASP A 284 -30.78 -15.51 4.55
CA ASP A 284 -31.09 -16.65 5.42
C ASP A 284 -30.49 -16.43 6.83
N PRO A 285 -31.30 -16.11 7.86
CA PRO A 285 -30.82 -15.86 9.21
C PRO A 285 -30.31 -17.10 9.94
N THR A 286 -30.60 -18.31 9.44
CA THR A 286 -30.19 -19.59 10.06
C THR A 286 -28.72 -19.96 9.80
N LEU A 287 -28.09 -19.40 8.76
CA LEU A 287 -26.71 -19.74 8.36
C LEU A 287 -25.63 -18.98 9.13
N GLN A 288 -25.97 -17.90 9.83
CA GLN A 288 -24.98 -17.12 10.60
C GLN A 288 -24.41 -17.89 11.80
N ASN A 289 -25.20 -18.77 12.41
CA ASN A 289 -24.70 -19.60 13.50
C ASN A 289 -23.76 -20.72 13.00
N THR A 290 -23.88 -21.12 11.72
CA THR A 290 -23.06 -22.19 11.15
C THR A 290 -21.73 -21.72 10.58
N GLU A 291 -21.55 -20.44 10.25
CA GLU A 291 -20.26 -19.93 9.74
C GLU A 291 -19.24 -19.63 10.87
N ASP A 292 -19.72 -19.41 12.10
CA ASP A 292 -18.88 -19.40 13.30
C ASP A 292 -18.57 -20.83 13.80
N GLU A 293 -19.32 -21.85 13.34
CA GLU A 293 -19.04 -23.29 13.55
C GLU A 293 -18.08 -23.81 12.46
N GLU A 294 -16.79 -23.72 12.77
CA GLU A 294 -15.78 -24.73 12.41
C GLU A 294 -15.75 -25.23 10.96
N LEU A 295 -15.12 -24.46 10.07
CA LEU A 295 -14.27 -25.09 9.05
C LEU A 295 -13.03 -25.64 9.78
N GLU A 296 -13.13 -26.86 10.31
CA GLU A 296 -11.95 -27.66 10.63
C GLU A 296 -11.14 -27.82 9.33
N MET A 297 -9.91 -27.33 9.34
CA MET A 297 -8.99 -27.54 8.23
C MET A 297 -8.70 -29.03 8.13
N ASP A 298 -9.13 -29.65 7.03
CA ASP A 298 -8.94 -31.07 6.77
C ASP A 298 -7.42 -31.37 6.73
N LYS A 299 -6.94 -32.17 7.68
CA LYS A 299 -5.51 -32.48 7.83
C LYS A 299 -5.09 -33.49 6.78
N PHE A 300 -4.77 -33.02 5.58
CA PHE A 300 -4.11 -33.85 4.58
C PHE A 300 -2.62 -34.00 4.92
N ALA A 301 -2.21 -35.21 5.31
CA ALA A 301 -0.82 -35.55 5.57
C ALA A 301 -0.06 -35.72 4.24
N ASN A 302 0.56 -34.65 3.75
CA ASN A 302 1.62 -34.75 2.75
C ASN A 302 2.96 -34.48 3.48
N GLU A 303 3.86 -35.47 3.49
CA GLU A 303 5.11 -35.46 4.27
C GLU A 303 6.13 -34.39 3.83
N ASP A 304 5.99 -33.81 2.63
CA ASP A 304 6.99 -32.90 2.05
C ASP A 304 6.83 -31.40 2.45
N ASP A 305 5.72 -31.01 3.10
CA ASP A 305 5.39 -29.59 3.39
C ASP A 305 4.90 -29.34 4.85
N ALA A 306 5.28 -30.19 5.81
CA ALA A 306 4.81 -30.12 7.19
C ALA A 306 5.04 -28.76 7.87
N THR A 307 6.20 -28.13 7.65
CA THR A 307 6.54 -26.83 8.27
C THR A 307 5.68 -25.68 7.74
N LYS A 308 5.40 -25.64 6.43
CA LYS A 308 4.53 -24.61 5.83
C LYS A 308 3.08 -24.78 6.25
N LEU A 309 2.64 -26.02 6.44
CA LEU A 309 1.31 -26.33 6.95
C LEU A 309 1.15 -25.88 8.41
N GLU A 310 2.14 -26.12 9.26
CA GLU A 310 2.16 -25.62 10.64
C GLU A 310 2.14 -24.09 10.71
N GLU A 311 2.95 -23.42 9.89
CA GLU A 311 2.94 -21.95 9.77
C GLU A 311 1.56 -21.43 9.33
N ALA A 312 0.93 -22.07 8.34
CA ALA A 312 -0.40 -21.70 7.87
C ALA A 312 -1.50 -21.92 8.92
N ILE A 313 -1.38 -22.96 9.75
CA ILE A 313 -2.31 -23.21 10.87
C ILE A 313 -2.17 -22.12 11.93
N ILE A 314 -0.94 -21.80 12.34
CA ILE A 314 -0.66 -20.73 13.30
C ILE A 314 -1.18 -19.38 12.77
N GLU A 315 -1.00 -19.11 11.48
CA GLU A 315 -1.52 -17.90 10.85
C GLU A 315 -3.06 -17.88 10.83
N ALA A 316 -3.70 -19.01 10.51
CA ALA A 316 -5.15 -19.13 10.53
C ALA A 316 -5.73 -18.94 11.95
N GLU A 317 -5.09 -19.48 12.99
CA GLU A 317 -5.48 -19.25 14.38
C GLU A 317 -5.33 -17.78 14.78
N LYS A 318 -4.24 -17.12 14.40
CA LYS A 318 -4.05 -15.68 14.62
C LYS A 318 -5.14 -14.88 13.90
N ILE A 319 -5.55 -15.27 12.70
CA ILE A 319 -6.65 -14.64 11.97
C ILE A 319 -8.00 -14.88 12.68
N LYS A 320 -8.25 -16.08 13.20
CA LYS A 320 -9.47 -16.38 13.98
C LYS A 320 -9.56 -15.49 15.23
N LYS A 321 -8.45 -15.37 15.99
CA LYS A 321 -8.35 -14.45 17.14
C LYS A 321 -8.62 -13.01 16.70
N LEU A 322 -8.00 -12.58 15.60
CA LEU A 322 -8.16 -11.24 15.05
C LEU A 322 -9.63 -10.88 14.75
N LYS A 323 -10.40 -11.79 14.17
CA LYS A 323 -11.83 -11.58 13.86
C LYS A 323 -12.71 -11.34 15.09
N THR A 324 -12.26 -11.72 16.29
CA THR A 324 -13.05 -11.64 17.53
C THR A 324 -12.42 -10.77 18.62
N ILE A 325 -11.35 -10.01 18.32
CA ILE A 325 -10.58 -9.22 19.32
C ILE A 325 -11.50 -8.31 20.16
N PHE A 326 -12.46 -7.63 19.54
CA PHE A 326 -13.33 -6.68 20.24
C PHE A 326 -14.76 -7.22 20.47
N LYS A 327 -14.97 -8.54 20.35
CA LYS A 327 -16.30 -9.15 20.57
C LYS A 327 -16.75 -8.91 22.02
N GLY A 328 -17.91 -8.28 22.19
CA GLY A 328 -18.48 -7.95 23.51
C GLY A 328 -17.99 -6.64 24.12
N LEU A 329 -17.10 -5.89 23.45
CA LEU A 329 -16.75 -4.54 23.87
C LEU A 329 -17.75 -3.52 23.32
N LYS A 330 -18.24 -2.66 24.23
CA LYS A 330 -19.04 -1.48 23.89
C LYS A 330 -18.16 -0.25 23.93
N VAL A 331 -17.98 0.37 22.78
CA VAL A 331 -17.07 1.48 22.56
C VAL A 331 -17.85 2.74 22.23
N PHE A 332 -17.61 3.80 23.00
CA PHE A 332 -18.23 5.11 22.78
C PHE A 332 -17.22 6.08 22.17
N LEU A 333 -17.60 6.72 21.05
CA LEU A 333 -16.77 7.68 20.32
C LEU A 333 -17.15 9.11 20.66
N ASN A 334 -16.16 9.91 21.08
CA ASN A 334 -16.35 11.33 21.31
C ASN A 334 -16.35 12.14 19.99
N ARG A 335 -16.91 13.35 20.01
CA ARG A 335 -17.19 14.21 18.85
C ARG A 335 -15.98 14.61 17.99
N GLU A 336 -14.78 14.58 18.56
CA GLU A 336 -13.56 15.07 17.93
C GLU A 336 -12.93 14.06 17.00
N ILE A 337 -13.23 12.79 17.26
CA ILE A 337 -12.52 11.69 16.69
C ILE A 337 -13.14 11.35 15.33
N PRO A 338 -12.32 11.05 14.31
CA PRO A 338 -12.82 10.64 13.01
C PRO A 338 -13.62 9.33 13.13
N ARG A 339 -14.96 9.47 13.08
CA ARG A 339 -15.91 8.36 13.31
C ARG A 339 -15.84 7.27 12.25
N GLU A 340 -15.86 7.64 10.97
CA GLU A 340 -15.97 6.70 9.85
C GLU A 340 -14.86 5.62 9.86
N PRO A 341 -13.57 5.98 9.98
CA PRO A 341 -12.50 4.99 10.02
C PRO A 341 -12.58 4.12 11.29
N LEU A 342 -12.90 4.67 12.45
CA LEU A 342 -12.94 3.91 13.70
C LEU A 342 -14.14 2.98 13.79
N VAL A 343 -15.33 3.44 13.40
CA VAL A 343 -16.53 2.59 13.34
C VAL A 343 -16.28 1.43 12.39
N PHE A 344 -15.69 1.69 11.21
CA PHE A 344 -15.34 0.64 10.26
C PHE A 344 -14.42 -0.42 10.89
N ILE A 345 -13.33 0.00 11.54
CA ILE A 345 -12.35 -0.91 12.17
C ILE A 345 -13.00 -1.72 13.30
N LEU A 346 -13.64 -1.03 14.26
CA LEU A 346 -14.25 -1.65 15.43
C LEU A 346 -15.33 -2.66 15.04
N ARG A 347 -16.18 -2.32 14.07
CA ARG A 347 -17.25 -3.21 13.57
C ARG A 347 -16.68 -4.43 12.85
N CYS A 348 -15.60 -4.29 12.08
CA CYS A 348 -14.93 -5.43 11.44
C CYS A 348 -14.45 -6.49 12.45
N PHE A 349 -14.13 -6.08 13.69
CA PHE A 349 -13.63 -6.95 14.75
C PHE A 349 -14.66 -7.27 15.83
N GLY A 350 -15.94 -6.95 15.58
CA GLY A 350 -17.07 -7.37 16.40
C GLY A 350 -17.40 -6.49 17.61
N ALA A 351 -16.86 -5.28 17.69
CA ALA A 351 -17.28 -4.31 18.71
C ALA A 351 -18.65 -3.69 18.39
N GLU A 352 -19.34 -3.27 19.44
CA GLU A 352 -20.50 -2.39 19.35
C GLU A 352 -20.03 -0.95 19.53
N VAL A 353 -20.44 -0.08 18.61
CA VAL A 353 -19.97 1.31 18.58
C VAL A 353 -21.17 2.24 18.60
N SER A 354 -21.06 3.28 19.40
CA SER A 354 -22.01 4.38 19.42
C SER A 354 -21.32 5.73 19.60
N TRP A 355 -22.10 6.78 19.40
CA TRP A 355 -21.76 8.18 19.59
C TRP A 355 -23.01 8.91 20.11
N ASP A 356 -22.86 10.17 20.48
CA ASP A 356 -23.99 10.97 20.94
C ASP A 356 -25.06 11.16 19.84
N LYS A 357 -26.29 10.78 20.17
CA LYS A 357 -27.46 10.75 19.30
C LYS A 357 -27.77 12.12 18.67
N LEU A 358 -27.45 13.21 19.36
CA LEU A 358 -27.72 14.57 18.88
C LEU A 358 -26.78 15.02 17.76
N LEU A 359 -25.56 14.47 17.71
CA LEU A 359 -24.56 14.86 16.71
C LEU A 359 -24.88 14.25 15.35
N PHE A 360 -25.19 12.95 15.32
CA PHE A 360 -25.32 12.20 14.08
C PHE A 360 -26.30 11.02 14.17
N VAL A 361 -26.99 10.76 13.06
CA VAL A 361 -27.87 9.60 12.90
C VAL A 361 -27.11 8.28 12.97
N GLY A 362 -27.74 7.23 13.52
CA GLY A 362 -27.17 5.89 13.60
C GLY A 362 -26.47 5.53 14.91
N ALA A 363 -26.63 6.35 15.96
CA ALA A 363 -26.25 5.98 17.32
C ALA A 363 -27.06 4.76 17.81
N THR A 364 -26.43 3.86 18.55
CA THR A 364 -27.03 2.61 19.07
C THR A 364 -27.35 2.69 20.55
N PHE A 365 -26.47 3.31 21.35
CA PHE A 365 -26.62 3.54 22.79
C PHE A 365 -26.11 4.94 23.18
N ASP A 366 -26.65 5.49 24.28
CA ASP A 366 -26.36 6.86 24.73
C ASP A 366 -25.12 6.93 25.65
N GLU A 367 -24.58 8.13 25.85
CA GLU A 367 -23.41 8.37 26.70
C GLU A 367 -23.63 7.94 28.17
N ASN A 368 -24.87 7.86 28.65
CA ASN A 368 -25.17 7.54 30.05
C ASN A 368 -25.24 6.02 30.33
N ASP A 369 -25.03 5.17 29.33
CA ASP A 369 -25.13 3.71 29.50
C ASP A 369 -23.94 3.15 30.30
N GLU A 370 -24.21 2.48 31.42
CA GLU A 370 -23.18 1.88 32.28
C GLU A 370 -22.48 0.66 31.64
N THR A 371 -23.08 0.07 30.60
CA THR A 371 -22.52 -1.09 29.90
C THR A 371 -21.33 -0.76 28.98
N ILE A 372 -21.04 0.52 28.79
CA ILE A 372 -19.90 1.00 27.99
C ILE A 372 -18.59 0.64 28.70
N THR A 373 -17.68 -0.04 27.99
CA THR A 373 -16.38 -0.44 28.55
C THR A 373 -15.27 0.55 28.21
N HIS A 374 -15.23 1.03 26.96
CA HIS A 374 -14.20 1.93 26.46
C HIS A 374 -14.80 3.22 25.92
N HIS A 375 -14.23 4.36 26.32
CA HIS A 375 -14.57 5.67 25.80
C HIS A 375 -13.35 6.23 25.08
N ILE A 376 -13.46 6.47 23.78
CA ILE A 376 -12.35 7.01 23.00
C ILE A 376 -12.37 8.53 23.02
N VAL A 377 -11.27 9.12 23.46
CA VAL A 377 -11.12 10.57 23.63
C VAL A 377 -9.72 11.01 23.16
N ASP A 378 -9.64 12.17 22.50
CA ASP A 378 -8.38 12.79 22.04
C ASP A 378 -8.08 14.14 22.76
N ARG A 379 -8.80 14.41 23.86
CA ARG A 379 -8.57 15.58 24.72
C ARG A 379 -7.53 15.31 25.80
N PRO A 380 -6.76 16.33 26.22
CA PRO A 380 -5.86 16.22 27.36
C PRO A 380 -6.62 16.07 28.69
N SER A 381 -7.85 16.59 28.79
CA SER A 381 -8.71 16.44 29.97
C SER A 381 -10.19 16.46 29.59
N MET A 382 -11.01 15.81 30.42
CA MET A 382 -12.46 15.73 30.30
C MET A 382 -13.11 16.14 31.62
N GLU A 383 -14.20 16.92 31.54
CA GLU A 383 -14.96 17.40 32.70
C GLU A 383 -15.76 16.30 33.39
N LYS A 384 -16.31 15.35 32.60
CA LYS A 384 -17.10 14.22 33.10
C LYS A 384 -16.36 12.92 32.85
N GLN A 385 -16.11 12.18 33.92
CA GLN A 385 -15.48 10.87 33.88
C GLN A 385 -16.33 9.86 34.65
N TYR A 386 -16.52 8.70 34.05
CA TYR A 386 -17.21 7.57 34.67
C TYR A 386 -16.16 6.56 35.14
N ILE A 387 -16.29 6.12 36.39
CA ILE A 387 -15.35 5.17 37.02
C ILE A 387 -15.38 3.80 36.34
N SER A 388 -16.53 3.41 35.77
CA SER A 388 -16.71 2.12 35.09
C SER A 388 -16.06 2.04 33.70
N ARG A 389 -15.45 3.12 33.20
CA ARG A 389 -15.00 3.23 31.80
C ARG A 389 -13.51 3.50 31.68
N TYR A 390 -12.90 2.88 30.68
CA TYR A 390 -11.53 3.20 30.28
C TYR A 390 -11.52 4.32 29.23
N TYR A 391 -10.84 5.42 29.54
CA TYR A 391 -10.67 6.54 28.64
C TYR A 391 -9.36 6.40 27.87
N VAL A 392 -9.46 6.04 26.59
CA VAL A 392 -8.31 5.69 25.74
C VAL A 392 -8.24 6.57 24.50
N GLN A 393 -7.03 6.79 24.01
CA GLN A 393 -6.78 7.52 22.77
C GLN A 393 -7.02 6.62 21.54
N PRO A 394 -7.41 7.19 20.38
CA PRO A 394 -7.77 6.41 19.20
C PRO A 394 -6.64 5.52 18.66
N GLN A 395 -5.38 5.86 18.93
CA GLN A 395 -4.22 5.07 18.52
C GLN A 395 -4.27 3.63 19.05
N TRP A 396 -4.82 3.42 20.26
CA TRP A 396 -4.95 2.09 20.87
C TRP A 396 -5.66 1.08 19.96
N ILE A 397 -6.66 1.51 19.20
CA ILE A 397 -7.37 0.64 18.25
C ILE A 397 -6.44 0.20 17.14
N PHE A 398 -5.74 1.15 16.51
CA PHE A 398 -4.88 0.87 15.37
C PHE A 398 -3.75 -0.09 15.75
N ASP A 399 -3.13 0.16 16.90
CA ASP A 399 -2.01 -0.65 17.37
C ASP A 399 -2.48 -2.04 17.82
N SER A 400 -3.65 -2.15 18.48
CA SER A 400 -4.21 -3.46 18.88
C SER A 400 -4.57 -4.33 17.68
N VAL A 401 -5.11 -3.73 16.61
CA VAL A 401 -5.43 -4.45 15.37
C VAL A 401 -4.17 -4.97 14.68
N ASN A 402 -3.12 -4.16 14.63
CA ASN A 402 -1.86 -4.54 13.99
C ASN A 402 -1.08 -5.58 14.81
N ALA A 403 -1.08 -5.45 16.13
CA ALA A 403 -0.52 -6.46 17.05
C ALA A 403 -1.32 -7.77 17.05
N ARG A 404 -2.57 -7.74 16.56
CA ARG A 404 -3.53 -8.86 16.59
C ARG A 404 -3.86 -9.33 18.02
N GLU A 405 -3.70 -8.43 18.98
CA GLU A 405 -3.90 -8.66 20.42
C GLU A 405 -4.45 -7.38 21.06
N LEU A 406 -5.24 -7.52 22.11
CA LEU A 406 -5.75 -6.39 22.87
C LEU A 406 -4.63 -5.82 23.74
N LEU A 407 -4.10 -4.65 23.34
CA LEU A 407 -2.98 -4.03 24.05
C LEU A 407 -3.40 -3.46 25.41
N PRO A 408 -2.48 -3.42 26.40
CA PRO A 408 -2.74 -2.76 27.67
C PRO A 408 -3.12 -1.28 27.49
N VAL A 409 -4.21 -0.86 28.12
CA VAL A 409 -4.77 0.49 27.98
C VAL A 409 -3.91 1.58 28.65
N GLU A 410 -3.08 1.22 29.63
CA GLU A 410 -2.28 2.15 30.45
C GLU A 410 -1.41 3.10 29.64
N LYS A 411 -0.79 2.60 28.56
CA LYS A 411 0.08 3.39 27.67
C LYS A 411 -0.70 4.38 26.77
N TYR A 412 -2.02 4.21 26.68
CA TYR A 412 -2.90 4.95 25.77
C TYR A 412 -3.96 5.77 26.51
N LEU A 413 -3.83 5.94 27.83
CA LEU A 413 -4.73 6.78 28.61
C LEU A 413 -4.64 8.26 28.19
N MET A 414 -5.68 9.03 28.53
CA MET A 414 -5.71 10.47 28.26
C MET A 414 -4.50 11.19 28.85
N GLY A 415 -3.84 12.03 28.06
CA GLY A 415 -2.69 12.84 28.49
C GLY A 415 -1.35 12.08 28.59
N CYS A 416 -1.32 10.76 28.39
CA CYS A 416 -0.08 9.99 28.30
C CYS A 416 0.63 10.21 26.96
N VAL A 417 1.96 10.08 26.98
CA VAL A 417 2.78 10.06 25.76
C VAL A 417 2.59 8.70 25.09
N LEU A 418 2.03 8.72 23.89
CA LEU A 418 1.71 7.52 23.11
C LEU A 418 2.97 6.83 22.60
N PRO A 419 2.97 5.49 22.47
CA PRO A 419 3.99 4.76 21.74
C PRO A 419 4.10 5.20 20.27
N PRO A 420 5.24 5.01 19.59
CA PRO A 420 5.35 5.28 18.17
C PRO A 420 4.39 4.41 17.32
N HIS A 421 3.61 5.04 16.44
CA HIS A 421 2.71 4.32 15.53
C HIS A 421 3.48 3.73 14.35
N LEU A 422 3.71 2.41 14.38
CA LEU A 422 4.48 1.70 13.37
C LEU A 422 3.65 1.29 12.14
N SER A 423 4.28 1.33 10.97
CA SER A 423 3.67 0.83 9.74
C SER A 423 3.73 -0.70 9.68
N PRO A 424 2.58 -1.39 9.57
CA PRO A 424 2.53 -2.85 9.47
C PRO A 424 2.86 -3.36 8.05
N PHE A 425 3.22 -2.44 7.14
CA PHE A 425 3.52 -2.71 5.72
C PHE A 425 5.03 -2.79 5.42
N SER A 426 5.89 -2.76 6.43
CA SER A 426 7.33 -2.99 6.24
C SER A 426 7.59 -4.43 5.80
N ASP A 427 8.10 -4.60 4.58
CA ASP A 427 8.57 -5.90 4.08
C ASP A 427 9.82 -6.34 4.88
N SER A 428 9.79 -7.54 5.46
CA SER A 428 10.97 -8.21 6.05
C SER A 428 12.09 -8.51 5.03
N ARG A 429 11.90 -8.15 3.75
CA ARG A 429 12.93 -8.19 2.70
C ARG A 429 13.75 -6.90 2.63
N HIS A 430 13.31 -5.86 3.31
CA HIS A 430 13.94 -4.55 3.39
C HIS A 430 14.65 -4.35 4.74
N ASP A 431 15.32 -5.40 5.25
CA ASP A 431 16.23 -5.41 6.42
C ASP A 431 17.42 -4.41 6.35
N GLN A 432 17.39 -3.49 5.38
CA GLN A 432 18.42 -2.49 5.12
C GLN A 432 17.91 -1.07 5.41
N THR A 433 16.86 -0.94 6.22
CA THR A 433 16.33 0.35 6.68
C THR A 433 16.67 0.49 8.16
N TYR A 434 17.17 1.66 8.58
CA TYR A 434 17.42 1.93 9.99
C TYR A 434 16.10 1.86 10.77
N ILE A 435 16.01 0.95 11.73
CA ILE A 435 14.90 0.83 12.68
C ILE A 435 15.36 1.50 13.98
N PRO A 436 14.76 2.64 14.38
CA PRO A 436 15.04 3.28 15.66
C PRO A 436 14.90 2.31 16.85
N PRO A 437 15.69 2.49 17.92
CA PRO A 437 15.64 1.62 19.11
C PRO A 437 14.25 1.52 19.76
N GLU A 438 13.44 2.59 19.69
CA GLU A 438 12.05 2.61 20.15
C GLU A 438 11.14 1.70 19.33
N GLU A 439 11.36 1.66 18.01
CA GLU A 439 10.64 0.76 17.11
C GLU A 439 11.08 -0.70 17.30
N ARG A 440 12.38 -0.91 17.59
CA ARG A 440 12.93 -2.23 17.91
C ARG A 440 12.40 -2.78 19.23
N ALA A 441 12.31 -1.95 20.28
CA ALA A 441 11.75 -2.34 21.58
C ALA A 441 10.25 -2.72 21.51
N LEU A 442 9.53 -2.21 20.52
CA LEU A 442 8.12 -2.58 20.31
C LEU A 442 7.97 -3.87 19.49
N MET A 443 8.91 -4.14 18.58
CA MET A 443 8.95 -5.37 17.77
C MET A 443 9.52 -6.56 18.55
N ASP A 444 10.50 -6.32 19.42
CA ASP A 444 11.21 -7.32 20.20
C ASP A 444 11.04 -7.05 21.71
N PRO A 445 10.18 -7.80 22.40
CA PRO A 445 9.97 -7.68 23.84
C PRO A 445 11.24 -7.94 24.69
N GLU A 446 12.27 -8.59 24.14
CA GLU A 446 13.54 -8.81 24.83
C GLU A 446 14.48 -7.60 24.77
N PHE A 447 14.25 -6.67 23.83
CA PHE A 447 15.06 -5.47 23.66
C PHE A 447 14.65 -4.37 24.65
N LYS A 448 15.46 -4.13 25.68
CA LYS A 448 15.25 -3.07 26.66
C LYS A 448 15.86 -1.75 26.20
N LEU A 449 15.09 -0.67 26.28
CA LEU A 449 15.60 0.70 26.10
C LEU A 449 16.39 1.12 27.35
N ASN A 450 17.71 1.29 27.17
CA ASN A 450 18.72 1.63 28.19
C ASN A 450 19.07 0.47 29.13
N ASP A 451 19.82 -0.53 28.65
CA ASP A 451 20.76 -1.21 29.54
C ASP A 451 22.07 -0.39 29.56
N ASP A 452 22.53 -0.05 30.75
CA ASP A 452 23.80 0.66 30.99
C ASP A 452 25.04 -0.23 30.65
N GLU A 453 24.83 -1.45 30.14
CA GLU A 453 25.87 -2.40 29.73
C GLU A 453 26.38 -2.17 28.28
N ASP A 454 25.61 -1.46 27.44
CA ASP A 454 26.02 -1.10 26.07
C ASP A 454 27.19 -0.09 26.02
N GLU A 455 27.52 0.58 27.14
CA GLU A 455 28.69 1.49 27.21
C GLU A 455 30.03 0.74 27.10
N SER A 456 30.07 -0.57 27.37
CA SER A 456 31.31 -1.38 27.34
C SER A 456 31.61 -2.07 26.02
N GLU A 457 30.57 -2.42 25.24
CA GLU A 457 30.73 -3.01 23.90
C GLU A 457 30.86 -1.93 22.79
N GLU A 458 30.29 -0.72 23.01
CA GLU A 458 30.38 0.39 22.03
C GLU A 458 31.70 1.19 22.10
N GLU A 459 32.44 1.15 23.21
CA GLU A 459 33.80 1.74 23.26
C GLU A 459 34.79 0.92 22.42
N THR A 460 34.64 -0.40 22.37
CA THR A 460 35.46 -1.29 21.53
C THR A 460 35.23 -1.10 20.03
N GLU A 461 33.99 -0.87 19.57
CA GLU A 461 33.72 -0.58 18.16
C GLU A 461 34.30 0.78 17.71
N ASN A 462 34.39 1.77 18.61
CA ASN A 462 34.95 3.09 18.28
C ASN A 462 36.48 3.10 18.16
N GLU A 463 37.19 2.18 18.84
CA GLU A 463 38.63 1.99 18.62
C GLU A 463 38.88 1.31 17.27
N GLU A 464 38.08 0.30 16.90
CA GLU A 464 38.19 -0.39 15.61
C GLU A 464 37.87 0.53 14.41
N GLU A 465 36.82 1.37 14.48
CA GLU A 465 36.48 2.27 13.36
C GLU A 465 37.49 3.42 13.16
N ARG A 466 38.18 3.88 14.22
CA ARG A 466 39.24 4.90 14.11
C ARG A 466 40.51 4.35 13.50
N GLU A 467 40.84 3.08 13.76
CA GLU A 467 41.96 2.40 13.10
C GLU A 467 41.70 2.15 11.61
N GLU A 468 40.44 2.00 11.19
CA GLU A 468 40.06 1.84 9.77
C GLU A 468 40.29 3.11 8.93
N ASP A 469 39.99 4.30 9.47
CA ASP A 469 40.22 5.57 8.75
C ASP A 469 41.72 5.92 8.64
N GLU A 470 42.54 5.62 9.67
CA GLU A 470 44.00 5.84 9.61
C GLU A 470 44.73 4.85 8.68
N THR A 471 44.13 3.67 8.42
CA THR A 471 44.71 2.67 7.52
C THR A 471 44.36 2.91 6.05
N GLU A 472 43.21 3.50 5.71
CA GLU A 472 42.88 3.85 4.32
C GLU A 472 43.81 4.96 3.74
N GLU A 473 44.27 5.90 4.57
CA GLU A 473 45.26 6.91 4.14
C GLU A 473 46.65 6.31 3.89
N ARG A 474 47.05 5.28 4.65
CA ARG A 474 48.33 4.56 4.45
C ARG A 474 48.30 3.57 3.28
N ASP A 475 47.17 2.91 3.03
CA ASP A 475 46.95 1.97 1.91
C ASP A 475 47.14 2.65 0.54
N SER A 476 46.89 3.96 0.44
CA SER A 476 47.08 4.74 -0.79
C SER A 476 48.55 4.87 -1.21
N GLU A 477 49.48 4.81 -0.25
CA GLU A 477 50.91 5.00 -0.50
C GLU A 477 51.65 3.67 -0.81
N GLU A 478 51.12 2.52 -0.37
CA GLU A 478 51.71 1.20 -0.65
C GLU A 478 51.32 0.65 -2.03
N ASP A 479 50.11 0.93 -2.52
CA ASP A 479 49.65 0.55 -3.87
C ASP A 479 50.55 1.13 -4.99
N LEU A 480 51.20 2.28 -4.74
CA LEU A 480 52.17 2.91 -5.65
C LEU A 480 53.54 2.22 -5.65
N LYS A 481 53.89 1.49 -4.58
CA LYS A 481 55.20 0.82 -4.43
C LYS A 481 55.20 -0.58 -5.05
N GLU A 482 54.12 -1.35 -4.91
CA GLU A 482 54.02 -2.71 -5.47
C GLU A 482 53.96 -2.72 -7.01
N GLU A 483 53.38 -1.70 -7.66
CA GLU A 483 53.40 -1.60 -9.14
C GLU A 483 54.82 -1.39 -9.71
N ILE A 484 55.74 -0.80 -8.94
CA ILE A 484 57.13 -0.57 -9.37
C ILE A 484 57.97 -1.85 -9.24
N GLU A 485 57.72 -2.65 -8.20
CA GLU A 485 58.51 -3.86 -7.91
C GLU A 485 58.17 -5.04 -8.83
N ALA A 486 56.92 -5.15 -9.30
CA ALA A 486 56.50 -6.18 -10.25
C ALA A 486 57.15 -6.08 -11.66
N SER A 487 57.90 -5.01 -11.95
CA SER A 487 58.59 -4.80 -13.24
C SER A 487 60.02 -5.35 -13.31
N LYS A 488 60.57 -5.87 -12.21
CA LYS A 488 61.94 -6.41 -12.15
C LYS A 488 61.93 -7.75 -11.43
N ILE A 489 62.08 -8.83 -12.19
CA ILE A 489 62.80 -10.09 -11.87
C ILE A 489 62.20 -11.19 -12.77
N SER A 490 62.84 -11.39 -13.92
CA SER A 490 62.84 -12.63 -14.69
C SER A 490 64.24 -13.24 -14.61
N ASP A 491 64.28 -14.55 -14.36
CA ASP A 491 65.31 -15.54 -14.75
C ASP A 491 65.86 -16.41 -13.60
N GLY A 492 65.40 -17.67 -13.57
CA GLY A 492 66.27 -18.84 -13.79
C GLY A 492 66.86 -19.64 -12.61
N ILE A 493 66.50 -20.94 -12.57
CA ILE A 493 67.27 -22.14 -12.10
C ILE A 493 67.17 -22.44 -10.57
N SER A 494 66.89 -23.64 -10.02
CA SER A 494 66.74 -25.05 -10.47
C SER A 494 65.81 -25.79 -9.47
N GLU A 495 64.73 -26.40 -9.97
CA GLU A 495 63.64 -27.01 -9.18
C GLU A 495 63.84 -28.49 -8.77
N LYS A 496 64.97 -29.14 -9.08
CA LYS A 496 65.04 -30.62 -8.98
C LYS A 496 65.72 -31.20 -7.72
N GLU A 497 66.33 -30.40 -6.85
CA GLU A 497 66.91 -30.89 -5.58
C GLU A 497 66.05 -30.63 -4.33
N LEU A 498 65.17 -29.62 -4.36
CA LEU A 498 64.30 -29.26 -3.25
C LEU A 498 63.11 -30.23 -3.05
N GLN A 499 62.62 -30.86 -4.12
CA GLN A 499 61.46 -31.76 -4.07
C GLN A 499 61.77 -33.11 -3.39
N ARG A 500 63.02 -33.58 -3.44
CA ARG A 500 63.40 -34.90 -2.88
C ARG A 500 63.57 -34.89 -1.36
N ASN A 501 63.88 -33.74 -0.76
CA ASN A 501 64.04 -33.58 0.70
C ASN A 501 62.74 -33.19 1.43
N ARG A 502 61.73 -32.67 0.72
CA ARG A 502 60.40 -32.35 1.29
C ARG A 502 59.53 -33.60 1.53
N LEU A 503 59.68 -34.64 0.71
CA LEU A 503 58.83 -35.83 0.77
C LEU A 503 59.25 -36.87 1.84
N LYS A 504 60.36 -36.67 2.56
CA LYS A 504 60.85 -37.60 3.61
C LYS A 504 60.88 -37.03 5.02
N LYS A 505 60.42 -35.79 5.24
CA LYS A 505 60.36 -35.18 6.57
C LYS A 505 58.94 -34.69 6.87
N LYS A 506 58.31 -35.36 7.84
CA LYS A 506 57.22 -34.86 8.70
C LYS A 506 55.78 -35.07 8.20
N MET A 507 55.40 -36.32 7.94
CA MET A 507 54.10 -36.81 8.46
C MET A 507 54.28 -37.05 9.97
N LYS A 508 54.15 -35.98 10.76
CA LYS A 508 53.89 -36.03 12.20
C LYS A 508 52.71 -35.10 12.42
N VAL A 509 51.54 -35.65 12.68
CA VAL A 509 50.36 -34.89 13.08
C VAL A 509 50.70 -34.28 14.44
N LYS A 510 50.88 -32.96 14.47
CA LYS A 510 50.85 -32.19 15.72
C LYS A 510 49.39 -31.85 16.00
N THR A 511 48.98 -31.95 17.26
CA THR A 511 47.71 -31.39 17.72
C THR A 511 47.70 -29.89 17.44
N GLY A 512 46.62 -29.39 16.83
CA GLY A 512 46.51 -28.01 16.37
C GLY A 512 46.63 -27.01 17.52
N GLU A 513 47.49 -26.00 17.32
CA GLU A 513 47.57 -24.82 18.16
C GLU A 513 46.54 -23.82 17.60
N VAL A 514 45.64 -23.30 18.44
CA VAL A 514 44.61 -22.35 17.99
C VAL A 514 45.30 -21.02 17.70
N THR A 515 45.59 -20.77 16.42
CA THR A 515 46.08 -19.48 15.95
C THR A 515 44.94 -18.47 16.04
N LYS A 516 45.13 -17.43 16.85
CA LYS A 516 44.24 -16.26 16.83
C LYS A 516 44.46 -15.57 15.48
N GLU A 517 43.46 -15.61 14.61
CA GLU A 517 43.54 -14.99 13.29
C GLU A 517 43.73 -13.48 13.45
N ASP A 518 44.71 -12.91 12.74
CA ASP A 518 44.91 -11.46 12.73
C ASP A 518 43.74 -10.81 11.94
N PRO A 519 42.98 -9.87 12.54
CA PRO A 519 41.83 -9.26 11.89
C PRO A 519 42.15 -8.64 10.51
N TRP A 520 43.36 -8.10 10.36
CA TRP A 520 43.83 -7.51 9.10
C TRP A 520 44.01 -8.53 7.97
N GLU A 521 44.59 -9.70 8.25
CA GLU A 521 44.76 -10.76 7.24
C GLU A 521 43.42 -11.32 6.80
N LYS A 522 42.47 -11.46 7.72
CA LYS A 522 41.10 -11.89 7.42
C LYS A 522 40.38 -10.89 6.51
N LYS A 523 40.43 -9.60 6.84
CA LYS A 523 39.84 -8.53 6.01
C LYS A 523 40.47 -8.48 4.61
N ARG A 524 41.78 -8.71 4.51
CA ARG A 524 42.49 -8.82 3.22
C ARG A 524 42.00 -10.01 2.40
N GLN A 525 41.86 -11.19 3.02
CA GLN A 525 41.33 -12.39 2.36
C GLN A 525 39.88 -12.18 1.90
N GLU A 526 39.02 -11.61 2.74
CA GLU A 526 37.63 -11.28 2.39
C GLU A 526 37.55 -10.27 1.23
N ARG A 527 38.42 -9.25 1.22
CA ARG A 527 38.52 -8.28 0.12
C ARG A 527 38.92 -8.96 -1.20
N GLN A 528 39.85 -9.92 -1.14
CA GLN A 528 40.26 -10.71 -2.31
C GLN A 528 39.13 -11.63 -2.80
N GLU A 529 38.44 -12.31 -1.89
CA GLU A 529 37.30 -13.17 -2.19
C GLU A 529 36.16 -12.38 -2.82
N TYR A 530 35.87 -11.19 -2.30
CA TYR A 530 34.87 -10.27 -2.85
C TYR A 530 35.24 -9.85 -4.28
N ARG A 531 36.48 -9.43 -4.54
CA ARG A 531 36.96 -9.09 -5.90
C ARG A 531 36.86 -10.29 -6.85
N LEU A 532 37.18 -11.49 -6.37
CA LEU A 532 37.07 -12.72 -7.16
C LEU A 532 35.61 -12.99 -7.53
N ARG A 533 34.67 -12.82 -6.58
CA ARG A 533 33.23 -12.96 -6.78
C ARG A 533 32.70 -11.98 -7.82
N GLU A 534 33.14 -10.72 -7.81
CA GLU A 534 32.77 -9.74 -8.85
C GLU A 534 33.24 -10.17 -10.25
N ARG A 535 34.44 -10.79 -10.32
CA ARG A 535 35.04 -11.24 -11.59
C ARG A 535 34.29 -12.44 -12.18
N MET A 536 33.75 -13.32 -11.33
CA MET A 536 32.95 -14.50 -11.72
C MET A 536 31.57 -14.13 -12.31
N ILE A 537 31.10 -12.89 -12.14
CA ILE A 537 29.83 -12.43 -12.72
C ILE A 537 29.96 -12.29 -14.23
N LYS A 538 29.05 -12.95 -14.96
CA LYS A 538 28.93 -12.87 -16.42
C LYS A 538 28.91 -11.41 -16.88
N LYS A 539 29.67 -11.08 -17.93
CA LYS A 539 29.86 -9.69 -18.44
C LYS A 539 28.56 -8.91 -18.65
N LYS A 540 27.46 -9.57 -19.07
CA LYS A 540 26.15 -8.95 -19.30
C LYS A 540 25.49 -8.37 -18.04
N HIS A 541 25.79 -8.93 -16.86
CA HIS A 541 25.16 -8.56 -15.58
C HIS A 541 26.03 -7.65 -14.69
N ARG A 542 27.29 -7.39 -15.09
CA ARG A 542 28.22 -6.59 -14.28
C ARG A 542 27.73 -5.17 -13.99
N LYS A 543 27.09 -4.51 -14.96
CA LYS A 543 26.52 -3.17 -14.75
C LYS A 543 25.37 -3.17 -13.74
N LEU A 544 24.50 -4.18 -13.80
CA LEU A 544 23.39 -4.33 -12.86
C LEU A 544 23.90 -4.61 -11.44
N TYR A 545 24.90 -5.49 -11.31
CA TYR A 545 25.51 -5.80 -10.02
C TYR A 545 26.20 -4.57 -9.41
N ARG A 546 26.97 -3.80 -10.18
CA ARG A 546 27.58 -2.54 -9.71
C ARG A 546 26.52 -1.56 -9.21
N SER A 547 25.49 -1.30 -10.02
CA SER A 547 24.38 -0.44 -9.62
C SER A 547 23.66 -0.94 -8.36
N MET A 548 23.54 -2.25 -8.16
CA MET A 548 22.98 -2.83 -6.95
C MET A 548 23.88 -2.64 -5.72
N MET A 549 25.20 -2.75 -5.89
CA MET A 549 26.17 -2.53 -4.82
C MET A 549 26.30 -1.05 -4.46
N ASP A 550 26.29 -0.15 -5.45
CA ASP A 550 26.27 1.30 -5.23
C ASP A 550 25.01 1.68 -4.42
N GLY A 551 23.84 1.16 -4.80
CA GLY A 551 22.60 1.37 -4.04
C GLY A 551 22.58 0.71 -2.64
N ARG A 552 23.41 -0.32 -2.38
CA ARG A 552 23.63 -0.83 -1.00
C ARG A 552 24.52 0.10 -0.20
N LYS A 553 25.60 0.60 -0.79
CA LYS A 553 26.52 1.56 -0.15
C LYS A 553 25.82 2.87 0.22
N GLU A 554 24.99 3.42 -0.67
CA GLU A 554 24.20 4.63 -0.39
C GLU A 554 23.27 4.41 0.81
N ARG A 555 22.53 3.29 0.83
CA ARG A 555 21.66 2.94 1.98
C ARG A 555 22.43 2.73 3.28
N ALA A 556 23.59 2.07 3.23
CA ALA A 556 24.44 1.91 4.41
C ALA A 556 24.92 3.25 4.97
N LYS A 557 25.31 4.19 4.09
CA LYS A 557 25.66 5.57 4.47
C LYS A 557 24.48 6.31 5.11
N GLU A 558 23.27 6.16 4.56
CA GLU A 558 22.05 6.74 5.13
C GLU A 558 21.76 6.16 6.53
N ILE A 559 21.87 4.84 6.71
CA ILE A 559 21.71 4.17 8.02
C ILE A 559 22.72 4.71 9.02
N TRP A 560 24.00 4.81 8.63
CA TRP A 560 25.06 5.34 9.50
C TRP A 560 24.79 6.81 9.87
N LEU A 561 24.38 7.64 8.91
CA LEU A 561 23.98 9.03 9.16
C LEU A 561 22.81 9.13 10.15
N LEU A 562 21.81 8.24 10.05
CA LEU A 562 20.67 8.20 10.96
C LEU A 562 21.11 7.74 12.37
N ARG A 563 21.95 6.71 12.48
CA ARG A 563 22.56 6.28 13.75
C ARG A 563 23.33 7.42 14.41
N LYS A 564 24.17 8.13 13.65
CA LYS A 564 24.94 9.29 14.13
C LYS A 564 24.01 10.42 14.60
N LYS A 565 22.96 10.74 13.85
CA LYS A 565 21.95 11.73 14.27
C LYS A 565 21.24 11.31 15.56
N ARG A 566 20.92 10.02 15.72
CA ARG A 566 20.30 9.50 16.95
C ARG A 566 21.25 9.59 18.15
N ARG A 567 22.53 9.21 17.99
CA ARG A 567 23.57 9.39 19.03
C ARG A 567 23.66 10.85 19.50
N LEU A 568 23.63 11.81 18.57
CA LEU A 568 23.61 13.24 18.89
C LEU A 568 22.31 13.68 19.60
N HIS A 569 21.16 13.09 19.23
CA HIS A 569 19.89 13.36 19.88
C HIS A 569 19.87 12.83 21.32
N ASP A 570 20.26 11.57 21.54
CA ASP A 570 20.22 10.93 22.85
C ASP A 570 21.23 11.56 23.81
N THR A 571 22.40 11.98 23.32
CA THR A 571 23.36 12.76 24.14
C THR A 571 22.79 14.13 24.52
N ALA A 572 22.11 14.83 23.60
CA ALA A 572 21.46 16.10 23.89
C ALA A 572 20.28 15.94 24.87
N GLU A 573 19.48 14.87 24.77
CA GLU A 573 18.38 14.59 25.68
C GLU A 573 18.90 14.20 27.08
N LYS A 574 19.95 13.38 27.16
CA LYS A 574 20.66 13.09 28.42
C LYS A 574 21.16 14.38 29.08
N GLN A 575 21.71 15.33 28.31
CA GLN A 575 22.13 16.65 28.83
C GLN A 575 20.95 17.47 29.34
N LYS A 576 19.85 17.59 28.58
CA LYS A 576 18.63 18.28 29.02
C LYS A 576 18.06 17.69 30.31
N ARG A 577 17.96 16.36 30.43
CA ARG A 577 17.51 15.68 31.66
C ARG A 577 18.43 15.96 32.84
N LYS A 578 19.75 16.05 32.62
CA LYS A 578 20.72 16.45 33.66
C LYS A 578 20.51 17.90 34.10
N GLU A 579 20.25 18.82 33.17
CA GLU A 579 19.96 20.23 33.47
C GLU A 579 18.63 20.40 34.22
N GLU A 580 17.55 19.74 33.79
CA GLU A 580 16.27 19.74 34.48
C GLU A 580 16.37 19.18 35.89
N ARG A 581 17.15 18.11 36.10
CA ARG A 581 17.43 17.56 37.43
C ARG A 581 18.21 18.56 38.30
N LYS A 582 19.18 19.28 37.73
CA LYS A 582 19.92 20.34 38.45
C LYS A 582 18.98 21.51 38.81
N GLN A 583 18.12 21.95 37.90
CA GLN A 583 17.14 23.01 38.14
C GLN A 583 16.09 22.61 39.19
N LYS A 584 15.59 21.36 39.14
CA LYS A 584 14.69 20.83 40.19
C LYS A 584 15.37 20.76 41.54
N LYS A 585 16.64 20.32 41.61
CA LYS A 585 17.42 20.33 42.86
C LYS A 585 17.65 21.74 43.39
N ALA A 586 17.93 22.71 42.52
CA ALA A 586 18.08 24.11 42.91
C ALA A 586 16.77 24.69 43.47
N LYS A 587 15.62 24.42 42.82
CA LYS A 587 14.29 24.85 43.28
C LYS A 587 13.77 24.17 44.55
N ILE A 588 14.38 23.05 44.96
CA ILE A 588 14.06 22.36 46.23
C ILE A 588 14.99 22.87 47.36
N ALA A 589 16.12 23.48 47.00
CA ALA A 589 17.10 24.05 47.94
C ALA A 589 16.83 25.53 48.27
N GLU A 590 16.10 26.25 47.41
CA GLU A 590 15.37 27.48 47.73
C GLU A 590 14.04 27.16 48.41
#